data_AF-A0A1S1M9Z3-F1
#
_entry.id   AF-A0A1S1M9Z3-F1
#
_cell.length_a   1.000
_cell.length_b   1.000
_cell.length_c   1.000
_cell.angle_alpha   90.00
_cell.angle_beta   90.00
_cell.angle_gamma   90.00
#
_symmetry.space_group_name_H-M   'P 1'
#
loop_
_entity.id
_entity.type
_entity.pdbx_description
1 polymer ?
#
loop_
_entity_poly.entity_id
_entity_poly.type
_entity_poly.pdbx_seq_one_letter_code
_entity_poly.pdbx_strand_id
1 'polypeptide(L)' 'MDDSPLALDSENAAKHLGISRVLLDREKRAGNICPKYVGTKPIYPIGELQRWLDALPSEPPSRG' A
#
# COMPACT_ATOMS: atom_id res chain seq x y z
N MET A 1 17.89 -15.18 7.19
CA MET A 1 17.52 -15.01 5.77
C MET A 1 16.07 -14.62 5.78
N ASP A 2 15.79 -13.33 5.57
CA ASP A 2 14.43 -12.83 5.55
C ASP A 2 13.76 -13.29 4.25
N ASP A 3 12.97 -14.36 4.33
CA ASP A 3 12.16 -14.91 3.22
C ASP A 3 10.93 -14.03 2.93
N SER A 4 11.03 -12.72 3.20
CA SER A 4 9.89 -11.83 3.02
C SER A 4 9.61 -11.64 1.52
N PRO A 5 8.34 -11.75 1.08
CA PRO A 5 7.99 -11.63 -0.32
C PRO A 5 8.35 -10.24 -0.86
N LEU A 6 8.93 -10.14 -2.05
CA LEU A 6 9.33 -8.84 -2.63
C LEU A 6 8.14 -7.92 -2.96
N ALA A 7 6.96 -8.51 -3.16
CA ALA A 7 5.73 -7.80 -3.44
C ALA A 7 4.51 -8.60 -2.97
N LEU A 8 3.44 -7.88 -2.65
CA LEU A 8 2.21 -8.44 -2.11
C LEU A 8 1.08 -8.27 -3.12
N ASP A 9 0.15 -9.21 -3.14
CA ASP A 9 -1.12 -8.95 -3.80
C ASP A 9 -1.94 -7.94 -3.01
N SER A 10 -3.07 -7.64 -3.62
CA SER A 10 -4.10 -6.76 -3.14
C SER A 10 -4.63 -6.97 -1.72
N GLU A 11 -4.88 -8.22 -1.32
CA GLU A 11 -5.39 -8.54 0.01
C GLU A 11 -4.26 -8.51 1.03
N ASN A 12 -3.12 -9.08 0.66
CA ASN A 12 -1.95 -9.14 1.52
C ASN A 12 -1.33 -7.75 1.77
N ALA A 13 -1.33 -6.85 0.77
CA ALA A 13 -0.88 -5.47 0.95
C ALA A 13 -1.76 -4.70 1.94
N ALA A 14 -3.09 -4.88 1.87
CA ALA A 14 -4.02 -4.24 2.80
C ALA A 14 -3.81 -4.75 4.24
N LYS A 15 -3.66 -6.08 4.40
CA LYS A 15 -3.34 -6.70 5.70
C LYS A 15 -1.99 -6.22 6.24
N HIS A 16 -0.98 -6.14 5.39
CA HIS A 16 0.38 -5.72 5.77
C HIS A 16 0.42 -4.27 6.25
N LEU A 17 -0.34 -3.38 5.60
CA LEU A 17 -0.48 -1.99 6.00
C LEU A 17 -1.47 -1.78 7.17
N GLY A 18 -2.20 -2.82 7.60
CA GLY A 18 -3.24 -2.69 8.61
C GLY A 18 -4.46 -1.85 8.18
N ILE A 19 -4.71 -1.73 6.87
CA ILE A 19 -5.80 -0.92 6.31
C ILE A 19 -6.85 -1.77 5.59
N SER A 20 -8.01 -1.16 5.31
CA SER A 20 -9.05 -1.81 4.51
C SER A 20 -8.65 -1.89 3.03
N ARG A 21 -9.13 -2.94 2.35
CA ARG A 21 -8.94 -3.13 0.91
C ARG A 21 -9.48 -1.96 0.08
N VAL A 22 -10.59 -1.37 0.53
CA VAL A 22 -11.22 -0.21 -0.09
C VAL A 22 -10.32 1.03 0.02
N LEU A 23 -9.67 1.23 1.19
CA LEU A 23 -8.73 2.34 1.37
C LEU A 23 -7.50 2.15 0.47
N LEU A 24 -6.93 0.95 0.41
CA LEU A 24 -5.82 0.65 -0.49
C LEU A 24 -6.18 0.94 -1.96
N ASP A 25 -7.38 0.55 -2.40
CA ASP A 25 -7.83 0.83 -3.77
C ASP A 25 -8.06 2.33 -4.02
N ARG A 26 -8.50 3.08 -3.01
CA ARG A 26 -8.62 4.55 -3.06
C ARG A 26 -7.26 5.20 -3.23
N GLU A 27 -6.27 4.83 -2.40
CA GLU A 27 -4.91 5.38 -2.47
C GLU A 27 -4.23 5.04 -3.81
N LYS A 28 -4.44 3.81 -4.29
CA LYS A 28 -4.03 3.39 -5.64
C LYS A 28 -4.65 4.27 -6.73
N ARG A 29 -5.97 4.50 -6.68
CA ARG A 29 -6.68 5.36 -7.65
C ARG A 29 -6.27 6.83 -7.55
N ALA A 30 -5.91 7.29 -6.36
CA ALA A 30 -5.39 8.63 -6.11
C ALA A 30 -3.96 8.81 -6.63
N GLY A 31 -3.26 7.72 -7.00
CA GLY A 31 -1.87 7.73 -7.43
C GLY A 31 -0.86 7.80 -6.28
N ASN A 32 -1.31 7.64 -5.03
CA ASN A 32 -0.44 7.67 -3.84
C ASN A 32 0.34 6.36 -3.67
N ILE A 33 -0.20 5.24 -4.16
CA ILE A 33 0.45 3.94 -4.16
C ILE A 33 0.53 3.47 -5.61
N CYS A 34 1.74 3.20 -6.11
CA CYS A 34 1.96 2.76 -7.47
C CYS A 34 2.07 1.22 -7.55
N PRO A 35 1.00 0.48 -7.88
CA PRO A 35 1.09 -0.96 -8.11
C PRO A 35 1.82 -1.25 -9.41
N LYS A 36 2.47 -2.41 -9.45
CA LYS A 36 2.89 -3.06 -10.69
C LYS A 36 1.80 -4.04 -11.13
N TYR A 37 1.81 -4.42 -12.40
CA TYR A 37 0.79 -5.31 -12.95
C TYR A 37 1.42 -6.57 -13.53
N VAL A 38 0.87 -7.73 -13.13
CA VAL A 38 1.13 -9.03 -13.77
C VAL A 38 -0.13 -9.39 -14.56
N GLY A 39 -0.12 -9.11 -15.86
CA GLY A 39 -1.33 -9.10 -16.66
C GLY A 39 -2.30 -8.03 -16.15
N THR A 40 -3.47 -8.45 -15.68
CA THR A 40 -4.49 -7.54 -15.08
C THR A 40 -4.41 -7.46 -13.56
N LYS A 41 -3.59 -8.30 -12.91
CA LYS A 41 -3.53 -8.37 -11.45
C LYS A 41 -2.54 -7.33 -10.90
N PRO A 42 -2.98 -6.42 -10.01
CA PRO A 42 -2.08 -5.48 -9.36
C PRO A 42 -1.32 -6.15 -8.22
N ILE A 43 0.00 -5.93 -8.23
CA ILE A 43 0.99 -6.42 -7.28
C ILE A 43 1.73 -5.20 -6.70
N TYR A 44 1.88 -5.17 -5.38
CA TYR A 44 2.38 -4.02 -4.62
C TYR A 44 3.77 -4.32 -4.08
N PRO A 45 4.84 -3.70 -4.62
CA PRO A 45 6.19 -3.86 -4.07
C PRO A 45 6.22 -3.42 -2.60
N ILE A 46 6.89 -4.18 -1.73
CA ILE A 46 6.97 -3.82 -0.30
C ILE A 46 7.61 -2.44 -0.12
N GLY A 47 8.67 -2.13 -0.88
CA GLY A 47 9.32 -0.82 -0.81
C GLY A 47 8.39 0.36 -1.15
N GLU A 48 7.39 0.15 -2.01
CA GLU A 48 6.38 1.17 -2.32
C GLU A 48 5.40 1.36 -1.16
N LEU A 49 4.93 0.25 -0.58
CA LEU A 49 4.03 0.28 0.59
C LEU A 49 4.70 0.96 1.78
N GLN A 50 5.99 0.68 2.01
CA GLN A 50 6.79 1.33 3.06
C GLN A 50 6.93 2.83 2.81
N ARG A 51 7.27 3.25 1.59
CA ARG A 51 7.37 4.68 1.23
C ARG A 51 6.06 5.43 1.43
N TRP A 52 4.94 4.82 1.06
CA TRP A 52 3.63 5.41 1.30
C TRP A 52 3.35 5.57 2.79
N LEU A 53 3.66 4.55 3.60
CA LEU A 53 3.50 4.59 5.06
C LEU A 53 4.37 5.69 5.70
N ASP A 54 5.63 5.80 5.28
CA ASP A 54 6.58 6.82 5.77
C ASP A 54 6.17 8.24 5.38
N ALA A 55 5.38 8.40 4.30
CA ALA A 55 4.87 9.69 3.85
C ALA A 55 3.58 10.12 4.56
N LEU A 56 2.95 9.23 5.34
CA LEU A 56 1.74 9.58 6.08
C LEU A 56 2.06 10.56 7.22
N PRO A 57 1.14 11.49 7.53
CA PRO A 57 1.32 12.38 8.67
C PRO A 57 1.28 11.59 9.98
N SER A 58 2.18 11.91 10.91
CA SER A 58 2.24 11.27 12.23
C SER A 58 1.09 11.67 13.16
N GLU A 59 0.40 12.77 12.86
CA GLU A 59 -0.76 13.25 13.60
C GLU A 59 -1.95 13.39 12.65
N PRO A 60 -3.18 13.04 13.09
CA PRO A 60 -4.36 13.27 12.27
C PRO A 60 -4.50 14.77 12.01
N PRO A 61 -4.96 15.19 10.82
CA PRO A 61 -5.17 16.61 10.54
C PRO A 61 -6.11 17.17 11.59
N SER A 62 -5.65 18.20 12.31
CA SER A 62 -6.46 18.92 13.28
C SER A 62 -7.66 19.48 12.54
N ARG A 63 -8.86 18.93 12.79
CA ARG A 63 -10.10 19.56 12.35
C ARG A 63 -10.29 20.81 13.21
N GLY A 64 -9.78 21.94 12.72
CA GLY A 64 -10.13 23.27 13.22
C GLY A 64 -11.57 23.63 12.88
#